data_AF-A0A1F5V111-F1
#
_entry.id   AF-A0A1F5V111-F1
#
_cell.length_a   1.000
_cell.length_b   1.000
_cell.length_c   1.000
_cell.angle_alpha   90.00
_cell.angle_beta   90.00
_cell.angle_gamma   90.00
#
_symmetry.space_group_name_H-M   'P 1'
#
loop_
_entity.id
_entity.type
_entity.pdbx_description
1 polymer ?
#
loop_
_entity_poly.entity_id
_entity_poly.type
_entity_poly.pdbx_seq_one_letter_code
_entity_poly.pdbx_strand_id
1 'polypeptide(L)' 'MATNNLRINVVLKKSTYKSIADLAKMNHTSLSSEVNFLVKEAVELHEDTALGCIAGKRDKSKKLISHKEAWK' A
#
# COMPACT_ATOMS: atom_id res chain seq x y z
N MET A 1 6.81 -18.13 21.23
CA MET A 1 5.62 -17.58 20.53
C MET A 1 5.66 -18.08 19.10
N ALA A 2 4.63 -18.78 18.65
CA ALA A 2 4.54 -19.21 17.26
C ALA A 2 4.21 -17.98 16.40
N THR A 3 5.23 -17.38 15.79
CA THR A 3 5.03 -16.34 14.78
C THR A 3 4.35 -17.01 13.58
N ASN A 4 3.04 -16.89 13.47
CA ASN A 4 2.25 -17.51 12.42
C ASN A 4 2.42 -16.70 11.12
N ASN A 5 3.63 -16.74 10.55
CA ASN A 5 3.95 -16.06 9.30
C ASN A 5 3.18 -16.72 8.17
N LEU A 6 2.13 -16.04 7.69
CA LEU A 6 1.36 -16.46 6.53
C LEU A 6 2.26 -16.40 5.29
N ARG A 7 2.31 -17.50 4.54
CA ARG A 7 3.12 -17.60 3.31
C ARG A 7 2.23 -17.45 2.09
N ILE A 8 2.67 -16.64 1.14
CA ILE A 8 2.01 -16.46 -0.14
C ILE A 8 2.97 -16.95 -1.22
N ASN A 9 2.54 -17.96 -1.99
CA ASN A 9 3.28 -18.43 -3.16
C ASN A 9 2.68 -17.81 -4.41
N VAL A 10 3.50 -17.13 -5.21
CA VAL A 10 3.06 -16.42 -6.43
C VAL A 10 3.91 -16.85 -7.61
N VAL A 11 3.27 -17.12 -8.75
CA VAL A 11 3.97 -17.39 -10.00
C VAL A 11 4.14 -16.07 -10.76
N LEU A 12 5.39 -15.70 -11.04
CA LEU A 12 5.74 -14.45 -11.73
C LEU A 12 6.28 -14.74 -13.13
N LYS A 13 6.05 -13.79 -14.05
CA LYS A 13 6.73 -13.79 -15.34
C LYS A 13 8.23 -13.55 -15.14
N LYS A 14 9.05 -14.12 -16.02
CA LYS A 14 10.52 -13.99 -15.97
C LYS A 14 10.99 -12.52 -15.96
N SER A 15 10.31 -11.66 -16.72
CA SER A 15 10.60 -10.21 -16.75
C SER A 15 10.36 -9.56 -15.39
N THR A 16 9.18 -9.77 -14.80
CA THR A 16 8.79 -9.24 -13.49
C THR A 16 9.71 -9.72 -12.38
N TYR A 17 10.04 -11.01 -12.37
CA TYR A 17 10.98 -11.57 -11.39
C TYR A 17 12.36 -10.92 -11.50
N LYS A 18 12.85 -10.72 -12.73
CA LYS A 18 14.15 -10.07 -12.97
C LYS A 18 14.14 -8.62 -12.47
N SER A 19 13.09 -7.85 -12.76
CA SER A 19 12.95 -6.49 -12.27
C SER A 19 12.99 -6.42 -10.74
N ILE A 20 12.25 -7.30 -10.05
CA ILE A 20 12.25 -7.36 -8.59
C ILE A 20 13.64 -7.77 -8.05
N ALA A 21 14.32 -8.70 -8.71
CA ALA A 21 15.65 -9.13 -8.32
C ALA A 21 16.70 -8.03 -8.47
N ASP A 22 16.59 -7.23 -9.54
CA ASP A 22 17.49 -6.10 -9.77
C ASP A 22 17.22 -4.97 -8.77
N LEU A 23 15.95 -4.71 -8.41
CA LEU A 23 15.57 -3.79 -7.33
C LEU A 23 16.11 -4.25 -5.97
N ALA A 24 15.94 -5.52 -5.61
CA ALA A 24 16.44 -6.06 -4.35
C ALA A 24 17.97 -5.92 -4.23
N LYS A 25 18.70 -6.13 -5.35
CA LYS A 25 20.15 -5.89 -5.40
C LYS A 25 20.50 -4.42 -5.20
N MET A 26 19.78 -3.52 -5.86
CA MET A 26 19.98 -2.07 -5.74
C MET A 26 19.73 -1.58 -4.31
N ASN A 27 18.72 -2.14 -3.65
CA ASN A 27 18.32 -1.75 -2.30
C ASN A 27 19.08 -2.52 -1.19
N HIS A 28 19.98 -3.44 -1.57
CA HIS A 28 20.69 -4.33 -0.64
C HIS A 28 19.75 -5.14 0.28
N THR A 29 18.58 -5.52 -0.23
CA THR A 29 17.54 -6.27 0.48
C THR A 29 17.43 -7.70 -0.03
N SER A 30 16.71 -8.55 0.71
CA SER A 30 16.32 -9.87 0.21
C SER A 30 15.14 -9.78 -0.75
N LEU A 31 15.04 -10.71 -1.70
CA LEU A 31 13.91 -10.82 -2.63
C LEU A 31 12.56 -10.85 -1.90
N SER A 32 12.46 -11.61 -0.81
CA SER A 32 11.24 -11.68 -0.01
C SER A 32 10.88 -10.35 0.64
N SER A 33 11.87 -9.61 1.13
CA SER A 33 11.64 -8.30 1.74
C SER A 33 11.21 -7.27 0.70
N GLU A 34 11.85 -7.29 -0.48
CA GLU A 34 11.52 -6.40 -1.60
C GLU A 34 10.10 -6.68 -2.12
N VAL A 35 9.74 -7.95 -2.32
CA VAL A 35 8.37 -8.34 -2.71
C VAL A 35 7.36 -7.90 -1.66
N ASN A 36 7.66 -8.12 -0.38
CA ASN A 36 6.75 -7.73 0.70
C ASN A 36 6.54 -6.21 0.76
N PHE A 37 7.61 -5.44 0.57
CA PHE A 37 7.56 -3.98 0.49
C PHE A 37 6.67 -3.52 -0.69
N LEU A 38 6.94 -4.01 -1.90
CA LEU A 38 6.18 -3.66 -3.10
C LEU A 38 4.70 -4.04 -3.00
N VAL A 39 4.39 -5.19 -2.40
CA VAL A 39 3.00 -5.62 -2.15
C VAL A 39 2.31 -4.70 -1.16
N LYS A 40 3.01 -4.29 -0.10
CA LYS A 40 2.46 -3.35 0.90
C LYS A 40 2.18 -1.99 0.28
N GLU A 41 3.11 -1.43 -0.48
CA GLU A 41 2.90 -0.16 -1.19
C GLU A 41 1.73 -0.24 -2.16
N ALA A 42 1.59 -1.33 -2.91
CA ALA A 42 0.46 -1.50 -3.82
C ALA A 42 -0.89 -1.50 -3.08
N VAL A 43 -0.96 -2.14 -1.90
CA VAL A 43 -2.17 -2.13 -1.07
C VAL A 43 -2.46 -0.72 -0.56
N GLU A 44 -1.46 0.00 -0.05
CA GLU A 44 -1.60 1.37 0.43
C GLU A 44 -2.12 2.32 -0.67
N LEU A 45 -1.63 2.19 -1.91
CA LEU A 45 -2.14 2.97 -3.05
C LEU A 45 -3.61 2.69 -3.36
N HIS A 46 -4.04 1.43 -3.23
CA HIS A 46 -5.45 1.07 -3.39
C HIS A 46 -6.32 1.65 -2.27
N GLU A 47 -5.81 1.66 -1.04
CA GLU A 47 -6.49 2.27 0.11
C GLU A 47 -6.63 3.78 -0.06
N ASP A 48 -5.58 4.48 -0.48
CA ASP A 48 -5.62 5.92 -0.75
C ASP A 48 -6.69 6.28 -1.79
N THR A 49 -6.79 5.46 -2.85
CA THR A 49 -7.84 5.63 -3.87
C THR A 49 -9.24 5.49 -3.26
N ALA A 50 -9.45 4.50 -2.38
CA ALA A 50 -10.71 4.30 -1.70
C ALA A 50 -11.03 5.45 -0.72
N LEU A 51 -10.06 5.90 0.06
CA LEU A 51 -10.19 7.04 0.97
C LEU A 51 -10.49 8.34 0.22
N GLY A 52 -9.86 8.57 -0.93
CA GLY A 52 -10.17 9.70 -1.81
C GLY A 52 -11.62 9.69 -2.29
N CYS A 53 -12.17 8.52 -2.64
CA CYS A 53 -13.58 8.39 -3.00
C CYS A 53 -14.50 8.76 -1.83
N ILE A 54 -14.18 8.31 -0.61
CA ILE A 54 -14.93 8.65 0.61
C ILE A 54 -14.87 10.15 0.88
N ALA A 55 -13.68 10.75 0.77
CA ALA A 55 -13.49 12.19 0.94
C ALA A 55 -14.34 12.98 -0.06
N GLY A 56 -14.31 12.63 -1.34
CA GLY A 56 -15.12 13.28 -2.37
C GLY A 56 -16.63 13.16 -2.15
N LYS A 57 -17.11 12.05 -1.58
CA LYS A 57 -18.52 11.91 -1.16
C LYS A 57 -18.86 12.84 0.00
N ARG A 58 -17.96 12.99 0.98
CA ARG A 58 -18.16 13.87 2.15
C ARG A 58 -18.19 15.34 1.75
N ASP A 59 -17.31 15.74 0.83
CA ASP A 59 -17.20 17.12 0.36
C ASP A 59 -18.49 17.58 -0.33
N LYS A 60 -19.12 16.69 -1.09
CA LYS A 60 -20.40 16.95 -1.77
C LYS A 60 -21.63 16.95 -0.83
N SER A 61 -21.52 16.38 0.37
CA SER A 61 -22.68 16.08 1.23
C SER A 61 -22.73 16.88 2.53
N LYS A 62 -21.72 17.71 2.85
CA LYS A 62 -21.67 18.43 4.15
C LYS A 62 -21.62 19.94 4.00
N LYS A 63 -22.30 20.63 4.92
CA LYS A 63 -22.03 22.05 5.21
C LYS A 63 -20.60 22.19 5.70
N LEU A 64 -19.83 23.03 5.02
CA LEU A 64 -18.49 23.41 5.46
C LEU A 64 -18.63 24.14 6.80
N ILE A 65 -18.01 23.61 7.85
CA ILE A 65 -17.90 24.26 9.16
C ILE A 65 -16.48 24.78 9.34
N SER A 66 -16.34 25.90 10.04
CA SER A 66 -15.02 26.47 10.30
C SER A 66 -14.19 25.53 11.19
N HIS A 67 -12.86 25.53 11.02
CA HIS A 67 -11.96 24.71 11.85
C HIS A 67 -12.17 24.96 13.36
N LYS A 68 -12.46 26.21 13.75
CA LYS A 68 -12.80 26.60 15.13
C LYS A 68 -14.10 25.97 15.65
N GLU A 69 -15.10 25.75 14.80
CA GLU A 69 -16.34 25.07 15.19
C GLU A 69 -16.18 23.55 15.21
N ALA A 70 -15.35 22.99 14.32
CA ALA A 70 -15.12 21.55 14.26
C ALA A 70 -14.25 21.01 15.42
N TRP A 71 -13.40 21.85 16.03
CA TRP A 71 -12.48 21.50 17.13
C TRP A 71 -12.92 22.03 18.51
N LYS A 72 -14.18 22.44 18.64
CA LYS A 72 -14.79 22.81 19.92
C LYS A 72 -15.27 21.57 20.67
#